data_AF-A0A972NS14-F1
#
_entry.id   AF-A0A972NS14-F1
#
_cell.length_a   1.000
_cell.length_b   1.000
_cell.length_c   1.000
_cell.angle_alpha   90.00
_cell.angle_beta   90.00
_cell.angle_gamma   90.00
#
_symmetry.space_group_name_H-M   'P 1'
#
loop_
_entity.id
_entity.type
_entity.pdbx_description
1 polymer ?
#
loop_
_entity_poly.entity_id
_entity_poly.type
_entity_poly.pdbx_seq_one_letter_code
_entity_poly.pdbx_strand_id
1 'polypeptide(L)'
;MLRTVYGKVTVKSPRLWSCACQGAARTPQHVVHPLSKDLSWRVTPELEYLQAKWAAHLPYRQAAAMLKEVLPLDKGISSSGIRNRILDIGKQLDADIERDIAKLPQAVTDVQVRESSHVAAVSVDSAWLRNCDSGRGPGRHVNIVAGRATFTDGPPKLYAYVHREVT
;
A
#
# COMPACT_ATOMS: atom_id res chain seq x y z
N MET A 1 18.79 -16.91 -5.37
CA MET A 1 17.52 -17.66 -5.30
C MET A 1 16.37 -16.68 -5.42
N LEU A 2 15.55 -16.86 -6.44
CA LEU A 2 14.36 -16.09 -6.78
C LEU A 2 13.12 -16.91 -6.37
N ARG A 3 12.07 -16.25 -5.89
CA ARG A 3 10.78 -16.88 -5.59
C ARG A 3 9.78 -16.50 -6.68
N THR A 4 9.21 -17.49 -7.33
CA THR A 4 8.21 -17.34 -8.41
C THR A 4 6.92 -18.05 -8.00
N VAL A 5 5.87 -17.93 -8.81
CA VAL A 5 4.64 -18.72 -8.65
C VAL A 5 4.87 -20.23 -8.78
N TYR A 6 5.99 -20.64 -9.38
CA TYR A 6 6.41 -22.04 -9.54
C TYR A 6 7.40 -22.50 -8.47
N GLY A 7 7.60 -21.71 -7.41
CA GLY A 7 8.51 -22.05 -6.31
C GLY A 7 9.85 -21.32 -6.38
N LYS A 8 10.87 -21.89 -5.75
CA LYS A 8 12.21 -21.28 -5.65
C LYS A 8 13.06 -21.67 -6.86
N VAL A 9 13.51 -20.67 -7.61
CA VAL A 9 14.38 -20.84 -8.77
C VAL A 9 15.76 -20.26 -8.48
N THR A 10 16.82 -21.01 -8.79
CA THR A 10 18.20 -20.51 -8.70
C THR A 10 18.58 -19.85 -10.02
N VAL A 11 18.61 -18.53 -10.01
CA VAL A 11 19.06 -17.72 -11.16
C VAL A 11 20.50 -17.27 -10.91
N LYS A 12 21.38 -17.46 -11.90
CA LYS A 12 22.74 -16.90 -11.87
C LYS A 12 22.65 -15.40 -12.10
N SER A 13 23.07 -14.61 -11.11
CA SER A 13 23.21 -13.15 -11.24
C SER A 13 24.70 -12.80 -11.24
N PRO A 14 25.20 -12.07 -12.23
CA PRO A 14 26.54 -11.52 -12.16
C PRO A 14 26.64 -10.53 -10.98
N ARG A 15 27.85 -10.42 -10.42
CA ARG A 15 28.23 -9.32 -9.52
C ARG A 15 28.96 -8.30 -10.37
N LEU A 16 28.35 -7.14 -10.58
CA LEU A 16 28.95 -6.06 -11.37
C LEU A 16 29.56 -5.05 -10.42
N TRP A 17 30.73 -4.53 -10.76
CA TRP A 17 31.37 -3.45 -10.01
C TRP A 17 31.04 -2.13 -10.68
N SER A 18 30.65 -1.13 -9.89
CA SER A 18 30.50 0.24 -10.42
C SER A 18 31.85 0.75 -10.91
N CYS A 19 31.90 1.27 -12.14
CA CYS A 19 33.13 1.88 -12.67
C CYS A 19 33.53 3.11 -11.85
N ALA A 20 34.82 3.29 -11.59
CA ALA A 20 35.36 4.53 -10.99
C ALA A 20 35.10 5.78 -11.86
N CYS A 21 34.72 5.58 -13.12
CA CYS A 21 34.38 6.63 -14.07
C CYS A 21 32.94 7.17 -13.97
N GLN A 22 32.05 6.56 -13.18
CA GLN A 22 30.62 6.91 -13.12
C GLN A 22 30.25 8.03 -12.13
N GLY A 23 31.20 8.70 -11.49
CA GLY A 23 30.87 9.80 -10.56
C GLY A 23 31.95 10.86 -10.46
N ALA A 24 31.57 12.12 -10.73
CA ALA A 24 32.42 13.31 -10.53
C ALA A 24 32.74 13.63 -9.05
N ALA A 25 32.36 12.78 -8.10
CA ALA A 25 32.72 12.94 -6.70
C ALA A 25 32.73 11.59 -5.97
N ARG A 26 33.91 11.21 -5.45
CA ARG A 26 34.18 10.38 -4.26
C ARG A 26 33.08 9.42 -3.76
N THR A 27 32.48 8.60 -4.63
CA THR A 27 31.66 7.47 -4.19
C THR A 27 32.53 6.21 -4.21
N PRO A 28 32.62 5.46 -3.09
CA PRO A 28 33.35 4.21 -3.08
C PRO A 28 32.75 3.23 -4.10
N GLN A 29 33.61 2.43 -4.74
CA GLN A 29 33.17 1.36 -5.63
C GLN A 29 32.17 0.46 -4.89
N HIS A 30 31.01 0.23 -5.48
CA HIS A 30 29.97 -0.63 -4.90
C HIS A 30 29.64 -1.79 -5.84
N VAL A 31 29.24 -2.90 -5.24
CA VAL A 31 28.81 -4.10 -5.97
C VAL A 31 27.33 -3.95 -6.31
N VAL A 32 27.02 -4.00 -7.60
CA VAL A 32 25.66 -4.05 -8.13
C VAL A 32 25.27 -5.50 -8.36
N HIS A 33 24.13 -5.88 -7.82
CA HIS A 33 23.46 -7.15 -8.09
C HIS A 33 22.20 -6.87 -8.91
N PRO A 34 22.21 -7.02 -10.25
CA PRO A 34 21.09 -6.65 -11.11
C PRO A 34 19.75 -7.23 -10.64
N LEU A 35 19.73 -8.53 -10.32
CA LEU A 35 18.51 -9.17 -9.81
C LEU A 35 17.98 -8.57 -8.51
N SER A 36 18.85 -8.10 -7.61
CA SER A 36 18.40 -7.48 -6.36
C SER A 36 17.93 -6.03 -6.57
N LYS A 37 18.45 -5.37 -7.61
CA LYS A 37 18.06 -4.02 -8.00
C LYS A 37 16.66 -4.02 -8.63
N ASP A 38 16.43 -4.94 -9.56
CA ASP A 38 15.17 -5.01 -10.31
C ASP A 38 14.08 -5.75 -9.51
N LEU A 39 14.47 -6.68 -8.64
CA LEU A 39 13.56 -7.43 -7.77
C LEU A 39 13.95 -7.22 -6.30
N SER A 40 13.46 -6.12 -5.74
CA SER A 40 13.72 -5.64 -4.36
C SER A 40 13.64 -6.75 -3.29
N TRP A 41 12.77 -7.73 -3.47
CA TRP A 41 12.60 -8.86 -2.54
C TRP A 41 12.96 -10.24 -3.09
N ARG A 42 13.59 -10.30 -4.26
CA ARG A 42 13.83 -11.56 -5.00
C ARG A 42 12.55 -12.39 -5.12
N VAL A 43 11.46 -11.70 -5.43
CA VAL A 43 10.13 -12.26 -5.72
C VAL A 43 9.70 -11.69 -7.06
N THR A 44 9.09 -12.51 -7.91
CA THR A 44 8.60 -12.03 -9.21
C THR A 44 7.31 -11.22 -9.04
N PRO A 45 7.03 -10.27 -9.97
CA PRO A 45 5.82 -9.46 -9.90
C PRO A 45 4.52 -10.27 -9.86
N GLU A 46 4.47 -11.43 -10.49
CA GLU A 46 3.29 -12.31 -10.50
C GLU A 46 3.02 -12.89 -9.11
N LEU A 47 4.07 -13.35 -8.42
CA LEU A 47 3.91 -13.86 -7.06
C LEU A 47 3.59 -12.73 -6.08
N GLU A 48 4.18 -11.56 -6.27
CA GLU A 48 3.86 -10.36 -5.48
C GLU A 48 2.39 -9.95 -5.63
N TYR A 49 1.90 -9.87 -6.87
CA TYR A 49 0.50 -9.57 -7.17
C TYR A 49 -0.44 -10.56 -6.49
N LEU A 50 -0.17 -11.86 -6.59
CA LEU A 50 -1.00 -12.88 -5.93
C LEU A 50 -0.96 -12.75 -4.41
N GLN A 51 0.21 -12.49 -3.82
CA GLN A 51 0.31 -12.25 -2.38
C GLN A 51 -0.52 -11.03 -1.95
N ALA A 52 -0.45 -9.92 -2.70
CA ALA A 52 -1.23 -8.72 -2.43
C ALA A 52 -2.72 -8.95 -2.58
N LYS A 53 -3.14 -9.57 -3.69
CA LYS A 53 -4.55 -9.87 -3.96
C LYS A 53 -5.19 -10.73 -2.87
N TRP A 54 -4.53 -11.81 -2.48
CA TRP A 54 -5.08 -12.71 -1.46
C TRP A 54 -5.03 -12.11 -0.06
N ALA A 55 -3.97 -11.36 0.25
CA ALA A 55 -3.85 -10.65 1.54
C ALA A 55 -4.87 -9.52 1.71
N ALA A 56 -5.39 -8.95 0.62
CA ALA A 56 -6.48 -7.97 0.67
C ALA A 56 -7.82 -8.59 1.09
N HIS A 57 -8.01 -9.91 0.89
CA HIS A 57 -9.26 -10.61 1.17
C HIS A 57 -9.21 -11.52 2.39
N LEU A 58 -8.01 -11.98 2.79
CA LEU A 58 -7.85 -13.00 3.82
C LEU A 58 -6.76 -12.59 4.84
N PRO A 59 -6.87 -13.07 6.09
CA PRO A 59 -5.77 -12.98 7.04
C PRO A 59 -4.47 -13.55 6.45
N TYR A 60 -3.32 -12.91 6.71
CA TYR A 60 -2.05 -13.27 6.07
C TYR A 60 -1.65 -14.75 6.20
N ARG A 61 -2.02 -15.41 7.31
CA ARG A 61 -1.79 -16.85 7.50
C ARG A 61 -2.65 -17.68 6.54
N GLN A 62 -3.92 -17.32 6.37
CA GLN A 62 -4.85 -18.01 5.48
C GLN A 62 -4.52 -17.74 4.01
N ALA A 63 -4.15 -16.51 3.66
CA ALA A 63 -3.62 -16.19 2.33
C ALA A 63 -2.38 -17.04 2.01
N ALA A 64 -1.44 -17.18 2.96
CA ALA A 64 -0.27 -18.03 2.78
C ALA A 64 -0.62 -19.52 2.63
N ALA A 65 -1.60 -20.02 3.39
CA ALA A 65 -2.04 -21.41 3.31
C ALA A 65 -2.67 -21.71 1.95
N MET A 66 -3.62 -20.88 1.51
CA MET A 66 -4.28 -21.04 0.22
C MET A 66 -3.29 -20.96 -0.95
N LEU A 67 -2.34 -20.02 -0.92
CA LEU A 67 -1.32 -19.93 -1.96
C LEU A 67 -0.43 -21.19 -2.02
N LYS A 68 -0.24 -21.91 -0.90
CA LYS A 68 0.52 -23.18 -0.89
C LYS A 68 -0.32 -24.37 -1.35
N GLU A 69 -1.63 -24.31 -1.22
CA GLU A 69 -2.52 -25.35 -1.74
C GLU A 69 -2.61 -25.31 -3.26
N VAL A 70 -2.60 -24.11 -3.86
CA VAL A 70 -2.81 -23.94 -5.30
C VAL A 70 -1.52 -23.79 -6.11
N LEU A 71 -0.39 -23.49 -5.47
CA LEU A 71 0.91 -23.29 -6.13
C LEU A 71 2.01 -24.11 -5.42
N PRO A 72 3.07 -24.54 -6.13
CA PRO A 72 4.19 -25.28 -5.56
C PRO A 72 5.12 -24.40 -4.70
N LEU A 73 4.60 -23.88 -3.58
CA LEU A 73 5.22 -22.86 -2.73
C LEU A 73 5.59 -23.36 -1.32
N ASP A 74 5.61 -24.68 -1.07
CA ASP A 74 5.76 -25.35 0.23
C ASP A 74 6.57 -24.55 1.28
N LYS A 75 7.86 -24.35 0.99
CA LYS A 75 8.81 -23.54 1.80
C LYS A 75 9.21 -22.22 1.12
N GLY A 76 8.48 -21.86 0.06
CA GLY A 76 8.64 -20.66 -0.78
C GLY A 76 8.24 -19.38 -0.07
N ILE A 77 7.13 -19.44 0.69
CA ILE A 77 6.46 -18.28 1.29
C ILE A 77 6.14 -18.49 2.78
N SER A 78 6.08 -17.39 3.53
CA SER A 78 5.67 -17.35 4.93
C SER A 78 4.66 -16.22 5.16
N SER A 79 3.79 -16.36 6.17
CA SER A 79 2.82 -15.32 6.53
C SER A 79 3.50 -14.02 6.97
N SER A 80 4.65 -14.09 7.65
CA SER A 80 5.47 -12.94 8.01
C SER A 80 6.07 -12.26 6.78
N GLY A 81 6.53 -13.03 5.81
CA GLY A 81 7.08 -12.51 4.55
C GLY A 81 6.02 -11.81 3.71
N ILE A 82 4.81 -12.37 3.65
CA ILE A 82 3.65 -11.71 3.03
C ILE A 82 3.33 -10.42 3.77
N ARG A 83 3.17 -10.46 5.10
CA ARG A 83 2.89 -9.26 5.91
C ARG A 83 3.88 -8.13 5.65
N ASN A 84 5.18 -8.41 5.74
CA ASN A 84 6.21 -7.39 5.52
C ASN A 84 6.11 -6.79 4.11
N ARG A 85 5.91 -7.64 3.09
CA ARG A 85 5.71 -7.17 1.72
C ARG A 85 4.49 -6.27 1.58
N ILE A 86 3.34 -6.67 2.11
CA ILE A 86 2.11 -5.87 2.01
C ILE A 86 2.28 -4.53 2.72
N LEU A 87 2.98 -4.50 3.87
CA LEU A 87 3.30 -3.25 4.55
C LEU A 87 4.20 -2.35 3.72
N ASP A 88 5.18 -2.91 3.01
CA ASP A 88 6.08 -2.10 2.17
C ASP A 88 5.40 -1.62 0.89
N ILE A 89 4.51 -2.42 0.27
CA ILE A 89 3.63 -1.97 -0.81
C ILE A 89 2.71 -0.86 -0.31
N GLY A 90 2.11 -1.02 0.88
CA GLY A 90 1.27 0.00 1.51
C GLY A 90 2.00 1.33 1.66
N LYS A 91 3.22 1.33 2.20
CA LYS A 91 4.04 2.56 2.32
C LYS A 91 4.34 3.22 0.98
N GLN A 92 4.57 2.44 -0.07
CA GLN A 92 4.81 2.99 -1.41
C GLN A 92 3.55 3.66 -1.96
N LEU A 93 2.40 3.00 -1.83
CA LEU A 93 1.11 3.56 -2.20
C LEU A 93 0.77 4.81 -1.39
N ASP A 94 1.02 4.80 -0.08
CA ASP A 94 0.82 5.96 0.79
C ASP A 94 1.67 7.14 0.29
N ALA A 95 2.95 6.92 -0.03
CA ALA A 95 3.83 7.96 -0.55
C ALA A 95 3.42 8.48 -1.96
N ASP A 96 2.83 7.61 -2.80
CA ASP A 96 2.23 8.01 -4.08
C ASP A 96 1.00 8.89 -3.85
N ILE A 97 0.09 8.46 -2.97
CA ILE A 97 -1.15 9.17 -2.63
C ILE A 97 -0.83 10.52 -1.98
N GLU A 98 0.10 10.59 -1.03
CA GLU A 98 0.53 11.85 -0.40
C GLU A 98 1.05 12.85 -1.42
N ARG A 99 1.84 12.38 -2.40
CA ARG A 99 2.32 13.21 -3.51
C ARG A 99 1.18 13.73 -4.37
N ASP A 100 0.16 12.93 -4.62
CA ASP A 100 -1.00 13.34 -5.40
C ASP A 100 -1.91 14.30 -4.63
N ILE A 101 -2.10 14.06 -3.33
CA ILE A 101 -2.80 14.99 -2.42
C ILE A 101 -2.09 16.35 -2.38
N ALA A 102 -0.76 16.38 -2.32
CA ALA A 102 0.01 17.63 -2.31
C ALA A 102 -0.15 18.46 -3.60
N LYS A 103 -0.58 17.85 -4.70
CA LYS A 103 -0.91 18.54 -5.97
C LYS A 103 -2.34 19.08 -6.01
N LEU A 104 -3.22 18.64 -5.09
CA LEU A 104 -4.59 19.14 -5.05
C LEU A 104 -4.60 20.62 -4.64
N PRO A 105 -5.58 21.40 -5.12
CA PRO A 105 -5.79 22.76 -4.63
C PRO A 105 -5.95 22.74 -3.11
N GLN A 106 -5.27 23.67 -2.42
CA GLN A 106 -5.42 23.79 -0.97
C GLN A 106 -6.88 24.06 -0.62
N ALA A 107 -7.36 23.38 0.42
CA ALA A 107 -8.70 23.61 0.95
C ALA A 107 -8.81 25.09 1.36
N VAL A 108 -9.75 25.81 0.75
CA VAL A 108 -10.01 27.21 1.08
C VAL A 108 -10.65 27.24 2.46
N THR A 109 -9.89 27.64 3.47
CA THR A 109 -10.34 27.70 4.88
C THR A 109 -11.33 28.82 5.17
N ASP A 110 -11.42 29.83 4.29
CA ASP A 110 -12.31 30.99 4.43
C ASP A 110 -13.59 30.90 3.58
N VAL A 111 -14.08 29.68 3.29
CA VAL A 111 -15.41 29.54 2.70
C VAL A 111 -16.44 29.68 3.82
N GLN A 112 -17.14 30.82 3.88
CA GLN A 112 -18.39 30.89 4.62
C GLN A 112 -19.27 29.72 4.17
N VAL A 113 -19.60 28.83 5.11
CA VAL A 113 -20.50 27.69 4.88
C VAL A 113 -21.87 28.27 4.51
N ARG A 114 -22.10 28.47 3.21
CA ARG A 114 -23.42 28.81 2.68
C ARG A 114 -24.23 27.53 2.64
N GLU A 115 -25.38 27.53 3.32
CA GLU A 115 -26.41 26.54 3.07
C GLU A 115 -26.74 26.56 1.57
N SER A 116 -26.58 25.42 0.92
CA SER A 116 -26.89 25.29 -0.50
C SER A 116 -28.36 24.90 -0.62
N SER A 117 -29.19 25.80 -1.14
CA SER A 117 -30.58 25.54 -1.50
C SER A 117 -30.74 24.53 -2.64
N HIS A 118 -29.63 24.06 -3.23
CA HIS A 118 -29.58 23.18 -4.40
C HIS A 118 -29.11 21.76 -4.05
N VAL A 119 -28.95 21.39 -2.77
CA VAL A 119 -28.63 20.00 -2.41
C VAL A 119 -29.92 19.19 -2.40
N ALA A 120 -30.05 18.26 -3.35
CA ALA A 120 -31.22 17.39 -3.45
C ALA A 120 -31.18 16.25 -2.41
N ALA A 121 -30.00 15.66 -2.19
CA ALA A 121 -29.80 14.61 -1.20
C ALA A 121 -28.32 14.50 -0.79
N VAL A 122 -28.09 13.99 0.42
CA VAL A 122 -26.77 13.62 0.92
C VAL A 122 -26.83 12.19 1.44
N SER A 123 -25.95 11.33 0.97
CA SER A 123 -25.75 9.99 1.52
C SER A 123 -24.39 9.94 2.22
N VAL A 124 -24.38 9.47 3.46
CA VAL A 124 -23.16 9.31 4.27
C VAL A 124 -23.05 7.86 4.69
N ASP A 125 -21.86 7.28 4.52
CA ASP A 125 -21.50 5.96 5.02
C ASP A 125 -20.23 6.05 5.86
N SER A 126 -20.09 5.19 6.87
CA SER A 126 -18.97 5.22 7.80
C SER A 126 -18.52 3.82 8.22
N ALA A 127 -17.22 3.64 8.37
CA ALA A 127 -16.61 2.39 8.78
C ALA A 127 -15.58 2.61 9.89
N TRP A 128 -15.73 1.87 10.98
CA TRP A 128 -14.80 1.88 12.10
C TRP A 128 -13.67 0.86 11.92
N LEU A 129 -12.44 1.34 12.00
CA LEU A 129 -11.23 0.53 12.00
C LEU A 129 -10.65 0.47 13.42
N ARG A 130 -10.43 -0.75 13.91
CA ARG A 130 -9.77 -1.00 15.19
C ARG A 130 -8.29 -1.27 14.98
N ASN A 131 -7.44 -0.56 15.73
CA ASN A 131 -6.02 -0.90 15.80
C ASN A 131 -5.82 -2.28 16.44
N CYS A 132 -4.97 -3.10 15.82
CA CYS A 132 -4.64 -4.45 16.27
C CYS A 132 -3.39 -4.53 17.16
N ASP A 133 -2.70 -3.42 17.41
CA ASP A 133 -1.53 -3.36 18.30
C ASP A 133 -1.96 -3.31 19.78
N SER A 134 -1.86 -4.46 20.47
CA SER A 134 -2.21 -4.61 21.88
C SER A 134 -1.18 -4.01 22.85
N GLY A 135 0.02 -3.62 22.36
CA GLY A 135 1.11 -3.10 23.19
C GLY A 135 1.06 -1.59 23.42
N ARG A 136 0.20 -0.86 22.70
CA ARG A 136 0.13 0.61 22.73
C ARG A 136 -1.25 1.11 23.15
N GLY A 137 -1.69 0.75 24.35
CA GLY A 137 -2.89 1.29 25.02
C GLY A 137 -4.24 1.08 24.29
N PRO A 138 -5.38 1.11 25.01
CA PRO A 138 -6.69 1.24 24.38
C PRO A 138 -6.80 2.61 23.68
N GLY A 139 -7.60 2.75 22.61
CA GLY A 139 -7.99 4.08 22.09
C GLY A 139 -7.42 4.56 20.75
N ARG A 140 -6.92 3.68 19.86
CA ARG A 140 -6.62 4.07 18.46
C ARG A 140 -7.61 3.45 17.49
N HIS A 141 -8.86 3.86 17.61
CA HIS A 141 -9.88 3.58 16.60
C HIS A 141 -9.92 4.73 15.61
N VAL A 142 -10.16 4.41 14.35
CA VAL A 142 -10.31 5.40 13.29
C VAL A 142 -11.64 5.17 12.62
N ASN A 143 -12.46 6.21 12.51
CA ASN A 143 -13.68 6.15 11.71
C ASN A 143 -13.39 6.81 10.36
N ILE A 144 -13.61 6.05 9.29
CA ILE A 144 -13.55 6.56 7.93
C ILE A 144 -14.98 6.88 7.52
N VAL A 145 -15.22 8.11 7.09
CA VAL A 145 -16.54 8.55 6.64
C VAL A 145 -16.45 9.02 5.21
N ALA A 146 -17.34 8.49 4.38
CA ALA A 146 -17.51 8.88 2.99
C ALA A 146 -18.90 9.48 2.78
N GLY A 147 -18.96 10.60 2.08
CA GLY A 147 -20.19 11.32 1.78
C GLY A 147 -20.33 11.56 0.29
N ARG A 148 -21.57 11.54 -0.19
CA ARG A 148 -21.93 12.00 -1.54
C ARG A 148 -23.06 12.99 -1.42
N ALA A 149 -22.84 14.20 -1.92
CA ALA A 149 -23.88 15.20 -2.09
C ALA A 149 -24.32 15.23 -3.55
N THR A 150 -25.60 14.99 -3.79
CA THR A 150 -26.25 15.18 -5.09
C THR A 150 -26.95 16.53 -5.09
N PHE A 151 -26.72 17.32 -6.13
CA PHE A 151 -27.32 18.63 -6.30
C PHE A 151 -28.52 18.54 -7.27
N THR A 152 -29.48 19.46 -7.13
CA THR A 152 -30.57 19.63 -8.09
C THR A 152 -30.03 20.00 -9.46
N ASP A 153 -28.94 20.78 -9.47
CA ASP A 153 -28.30 21.29 -10.66
C ASP A 153 -26.79 20.98 -10.60
N GLY A 154 -26.33 20.08 -11.46
CA GLY A 154 -24.92 19.77 -11.65
C GLY A 154 -24.45 18.41 -11.11
N PRO A 155 -23.16 18.10 -11.31
CA PRO A 155 -22.60 16.80 -10.95
C PRO A 155 -22.51 16.62 -9.42
N PRO A 156 -22.60 15.37 -8.94
CA PRO A 156 -22.47 15.06 -7.52
C PRO A 156 -21.05 15.39 -7.02
N LYS A 157 -20.94 15.79 -5.75
CA LYS A 157 -19.65 15.96 -5.06
C LYS A 157 -19.43 14.84 -4.07
N LEU A 158 -18.19 14.35 -4.02
CA LEU A 158 -17.75 13.32 -3.09
C LEU A 158 -16.91 13.95 -1.99
N TYR A 159 -17.12 13.47 -0.77
CA TYR A 159 -16.43 13.92 0.43
C TYR A 159 -15.90 12.68 1.15
N ALA A 160 -14.71 12.80 1.72
CA ALA A 160 -14.16 11.78 2.61
C ALA A 160 -13.44 12.47 3.75
N TYR A 161 -13.63 11.99 4.97
CA TYR A 161 -12.88 12.46 6.13
C TYR A 161 -12.54 11.30 7.07
N VAL A 162 -11.42 11.48 7.77
CA VAL A 162 -10.95 10.52 8.77
C VAL A 162 -11.17 11.15 10.13
N HIS A 163 -12.07 10.56 10.92
CA HIS A 163 -12.26 10.94 12.31
C HIS A 163 -11.38 10.07 13.20
N ARG A 164 -10.62 10.72 14.08
CA ARG A 164 -9.83 10.03 15.11
C ARG A 164 -10.34 10.45 16.48
N GLU A 165 -10.94 9.50 17.20
CA GLU A 165 -11.21 9.67 18.61
C GLU A 165 -9.92 9.31 19.35
N VAL A 166 -9.25 10.31 19.93
CA VAL A 166 -8.15 10.07 20.88
C VAL A 166 -8.80 10.01 22.25
N THR A 167 -9.14 8.81 22.69
CA THR A 167 -9.51 8.54 24.09
C THR A 167 -8.29 8.09 24.88
#